data_AF-A0A7C1XQH1-F1
#
_entry.id   AF-A0A7C1XQH1-F1
#
_cell.length_a   1.000
_cell.length_b   1.000
_cell.length_c   1.000
_cell.angle_alpha   90.00
_cell.angle_beta   90.00
_cell.angle_gamma   90.00
#
_symmetry.space_group_name_H-M   'P 1'
#
loop_
_entity.id
_entity.type
_entity.pdbx_description
1 polymer ?
#
loop_
_entity_poly.entity_id
_entity_poly.type
_entity_poly.pdbx_seq_one_letter_code
_entity_poly.pdbx_strand_id
1 'polypeptide(L)'
;GSHGFIIGHVVPEAQEGGAIGLIRNGDMITINAETCVLNVDLSEEEMQQRHRDWVMPAYKASRGTLFKYIKNVKDASQGCVTDE
;
A
#
# COMPACT_ATOMS: atom_id res chain seq x y z
N GLY A 1 -12.37 15.04 10.15
CA GLY A 1 -10.93 15.12 9.84
C GLY A 1 -10.20 15.57 11.09
N SER A 2 -9.02 15.00 11.35
CA SER A 2 -8.06 15.62 12.26
C SER A 2 -7.55 16.92 11.64
N HIS A 3 -7.11 17.88 12.45
CA HIS A 3 -6.60 19.19 12.01
C HIS A 3 -5.23 19.10 11.31
N GLY A 4 -4.95 18.03 10.57
CA GLY A 4 -3.64 17.74 9.95
C GLY A 4 -3.77 16.76 8.78
N PHE A 5 -2.62 16.28 8.29
CA PHE A 5 -2.56 15.39 7.12
C PHE A 5 -3.30 14.07 7.34
N ILE A 6 -4.19 13.72 6.42
CA ILE A 6 -4.87 12.42 6.36
C ILE A 6 -4.78 11.95 4.92
N ILE A 7 -4.09 10.84 4.71
CA ILE A 7 -3.88 10.24 3.38
C ILE A 7 -4.49 8.84 3.39
N GLY A 8 -5.24 8.52 2.33
CA GLY A 8 -5.81 7.21 2.06
C GLY A 8 -5.53 6.80 0.62
N HIS A 9 -6.00 5.61 0.23
CA HIS A 9 -5.87 5.08 -1.14
C HIS A 9 -4.42 5.04 -1.66
N VAL A 10 -3.46 4.78 -0.77
CA VAL A 10 -2.06 4.58 -1.15
C VAL A 10 -1.96 3.28 -1.96
N VAL A 11 -1.36 3.36 -3.13
CA VAL A 11 -1.21 2.27 -4.09
C VAL A 11 0.24 2.14 -4.57
N PRO A 12 0.75 0.92 -4.84
CA PRO A 12 0.11 -0.36 -4.56
C PRO A 12 -0.11 -0.59 -3.06
N GLU A 13 -1.13 -1.36 -2.69
CA GLU A 13 -1.46 -1.62 -1.29
C GLU A 13 -0.45 -2.58 -0.63
N ALA A 14 -0.43 -2.62 0.71
CA ALA A 14 0.51 -3.45 1.47
C ALA A 14 0.33 -4.96 1.20
N GLN A 15 -0.90 -5.42 0.95
CA GLN A 15 -1.20 -6.81 0.63
C GLN A 15 -0.51 -7.26 -0.67
N GLU A 16 -0.31 -6.34 -1.62
CA GLU A 16 0.32 -6.59 -2.93
C GLU A 16 1.81 -6.21 -2.96
N GLY A 17 2.42 -5.93 -1.81
CA GLY A 17 3.85 -5.65 -1.70
C GLY A 17 4.24 -4.22 -2.09
N GLY A 18 3.27 -3.31 -2.18
CA GLY A 18 3.57 -1.89 -2.39
C GLY A 18 4.44 -1.31 -1.28
N ALA A 19 5.09 -0.17 -1.56
CA ALA A 19 6.07 0.45 -0.67
C ALA A 19 5.56 0.63 0.78
N ILE A 20 4.27 0.92 0.96
CA ILE A 20 3.63 1.06 2.28
C ILE A 20 3.71 -0.23 3.14
N GLY A 21 3.79 -1.41 2.52
CA GLY A 21 3.98 -2.69 3.20
C GLY A 21 5.43 -2.98 3.63
N LEU A 22 6.40 -2.18 3.18
CA LEU A 22 7.84 -2.35 3.46
C LEU A 22 8.36 -1.40 4.54
N ILE A 23 7.53 -0.45 4.96
CA ILE A 23 7.87 0.54 5.99
C ILE A 23 8.05 -0.14 7.34
N ARG A 24 9.07 0.29 8.08
CA ARG A 24 9.43 -0.19 9.41
C ARG A 24 9.40 0.97 10.41
N ASN A 25 9.25 0.64 11.68
CA ASN A 25 9.32 1.64 12.74
C ASN A 25 10.66 2.38 12.69
N GLY A 26 10.60 3.70 12.69
CA GLY A 26 11.77 4.57 12.63
C GLY A 26 12.10 5.11 11.24
N ASP A 27 11.48 4.60 10.17
CA ASP A 27 11.65 5.18 8.83
C ASP A 27 11.08 6.62 8.80
N MET A 28 11.81 7.54 8.18
CA MET A 28 11.35 8.92 8.03
C MET A 28 10.43 9.05 6.82
N ILE A 29 9.23 9.60 7.04
CA ILE A 29 8.24 9.86 5.99
C ILE A 29 8.08 11.37 5.83
N THR A 30 8.17 11.84 4.58
CA THR A 30 7.92 13.24 4.23
C THR A 30 6.63 13.36 3.42
N ILE A 31 5.73 14.23 3.87
CA ILE A 31 4.52 14.62 3.14
C ILE A 31 4.74 16.03 2.62
N ASN A 32 4.80 16.19 1.30
CA ASN A 32 4.89 17.50 0.66
C ASN A 32 3.62 17.76 -0.16
N ALA A 33 2.74 18.61 0.38
CA ALA A 33 1.47 18.95 -0.24
C ALA A 33 1.61 19.93 -1.43
N GLU A 34 2.72 20.66 -1.53
CA GLU A 34 2.96 21.59 -2.65
C GLU A 34 3.37 20.83 -3.92
N THR A 35 4.15 19.76 -3.76
CA THR A 35 4.58 18.88 -4.87
C THR A 35 3.69 17.66 -5.04
N CYS A 36 2.72 17.45 -4.15
CA CYS A 36 1.88 16.26 -4.09
C CYS A 36 2.69 14.95 -3.97
N VAL A 37 3.80 14.98 -3.22
CA VAL A 37 4.69 13.84 -3.01
C VAL A 37 4.58 13.32 -1.59
N LEU A 38 4.43 12.00 -1.48
CA LEU A 38 4.63 11.23 -0.25
C LEU A 38 5.88 10.36 -0.44
N ASN A 39 6.91 10.59 0.35
CA ASN A 39 8.20 9.89 0.21
C ASN A 39 8.66 9.27 1.52
N VAL A 40 9.40 8.16 1.42
CA VAL A 40 10.16 7.56 2.52
C VAL A 40 11.65 7.83 2.29
N ASP A 41 12.37 8.21 3.35
CA ASP A 41 13.82 8.44 3.30
C ASP A 41 14.59 7.12 3.38
N LEU A 42 14.48 6.32 2.33
CA LEU A 42 15.22 5.07 2.14
C LEU A 42 15.86 5.07 0.76
N SER A 43 17.05 4.46 0.67
CA SER A 43 17.68 4.26 -0.65
C SER A 43 16.92 3.21 -1.44
N GLU A 44 17.06 3.26 -2.77
CA GLU A 44 16.45 2.29 -3.67
C GLU A 44 16.95 0.86 -3.36
N GLU A 45 18.22 0.70 -3.01
CA GLU A 45 18.82 -0.58 -2.64
C GLU A 45 18.19 -1.17 -1.38
N GLU A 46 17.93 -0.33 -0.38
CA GLU A 46 17.27 -0.77 0.85
C GLU A 46 15.81 -1.15 0.59
N MET A 47 15.09 -0.35 -0.19
CA MET A 47 13.71 -0.66 -0.60
C MET A 47 13.64 -1.97 -1.37
N GLN A 48 14.53 -2.19 -2.33
CA GLN A 48 14.63 -3.44 -3.08
C GLN A 48 14.96 -4.63 -2.18
N GLN A 49 15.88 -4.46 -1.22
CA GLN A 49 16.20 -5.53 -0.27
C GLN A 49 14.99 -5.90 0.58
N ARG A 50 14.29 -4.90 1.14
CA ARG A 50 13.07 -5.14 1.92
C ARG A 50 11.97 -5.80 1.07
N HIS A 51 11.84 -5.40 -0.19
CA HIS A 51 10.90 -6.01 -1.13
C HIS A 51 11.27 -7.47 -1.46
N ARG A 52 12.56 -7.81 -1.59
CA ARG A 52 13.01 -9.20 -1.78
C ARG A 52 12.66 -10.10 -0.59
N ASP A 53 12.72 -9.55 0.61
CA ASP A 53 12.39 -10.26 1.86
C ASP A 53 10.88 -10.29 2.15
N TRP A 54 10.06 -9.58 1.36
CA TRP A 54 8.63 -9.49 1.55
C TRP A 54 7.93 -10.77 1.07
N VAL A 55 7.02 -11.25 1.91
CA VAL A 55 6.15 -12.38 1.60
C VAL A 55 4.71 -11.92 1.79
N MET A 56 3.89 -12.10 0.75
CA MET A 56 2.47 -11.77 0.80
C MET A 56 1.80 -12.46 2.00
N PRO A 57 1.16 -11.72 2.91
CA PRO A 57 0.44 -12.31 4.02
C PRO A 57 -0.79 -13.07 3.51
N ALA A 58 -1.19 -14.12 4.23
CA ALA A 58 -2.38 -14.88 3.88
C ALA A 58 -3.65 -13.99 3.92
N TYR A 59 -4.53 -14.18 2.95
CA TYR A 59 -5.83 -13.49 2.95
C TYR A 59 -6.63 -13.85 4.20
N LYS A 60 -7.31 -12.84 4.76
CA LYS A 60 -8.18 -13.01 5.94
C LYS A 60 -9.47 -13.79 5.66
N ALA A 61 -9.85 -13.90 4.39
CA ALA A 61 -10.98 -14.69 3.94
C ALA A 61 -10.54 -15.70 2.88
N SER A 62 -11.02 -16.93 2.98
CA SER A 62 -10.74 -18.02 2.03
C SER A 62 -11.99 -18.55 1.32
N ARG A 63 -13.17 -18.00 1.64
CA ARG A 63 -14.46 -18.33 1.03
C ARG A 63 -15.47 -17.20 1.20
N GLY A 64 -16.62 -17.32 0.53
CA GLY A 64 -17.73 -16.35 0.63
C GLY A 64 -17.49 -15.05 -0.14
N THR A 65 -18.33 -14.05 0.09
CA THR A 65 -18.36 -12.80 -0.68
C THR A 65 -17.04 -12.03 -0.61
N LEU A 66 -16.41 -11.95 0.58
CA LEU A 66 -15.14 -11.23 0.73
C LEU A 66 -14.01 -11.90 -0.06
N PHE A 67 -13.97 -13.23 -0.12
CA PHE A 67 -12.98 -13.92 -0.94
C PHE A 67 -13.22 -13.68 -2.43
N LYS A 68 -14.48 -13.64 -2.88
CA LYS A 68 -14.80 -13.25 -4.26
C LYS A 68 -14.34 -11.83 -4.58
N TYR A 69 -14.57 -10.89 -3.65
CA TYR A 69 -14.11 -9.50 -3.79
C TYR A 69 -12.59 -9.41 -3.90
N ILE A 70 -11.85 -10.02 -2.95
CA ILE A 70 -10.37 -10.08 -2.98
C ILE A 70 -9.85 -10.59 -4.33
N LYS A 71 -10.55 -11.56 -4.94
CA LYS A 71 -10.13 -12.15 -6.23
C LYS A 71 -10.40 -11.28 -7.45
N ASN A 72 -11.28 -10.29 -7.34
CA ASN A 72 -11.78 -9.55 -8.50
C ASN A 72 -11.47 -8.05 -8.45
N VAL A 73 -11.25 -7.49 -7.26
CA VAL A 73 -11.10 -6.04 -7.08
C VAL A 73 -9.82 -5.51 -7.72
N LYS A 74 -9.92 -4.39 -8.44
CA LYS A 74 -8.75 -3.59 -8.88
C LYS A 74 -8.26 -2.68 -7.76
N ASP A 75 -7.06 -2.14 -7.89
CA ASP A 75 -6.53 -1.21 -6.90
C ASP A 75 -7.34 0.10 -6.81
N ALA A 76 -7.10 0.88 -5.76
CA ALA A 76 -7.84 2.11 -5.49
C ALA A 76 -7.64 3.21 -6.54
N SER A 77 -6.54 3.21 -7.31
CA SER A 77 -6.35 4.16 -8.42
C SER A 77 -7.29 3.88 -9.60
N GLN A 78 -7.75 2.63 -9.73
CA GLN A 78 -8.73 2.19 -10.72
C GLN A 78 -10.16 2.19 -10.15
N GLY A 79 -10.38 2.73 -8.95
CA GLY A 79 -11.71 2.88 -8.35
C GLY A 79 -12.30 1.61 -7.73
N CYS A 80 -11.48 0.59 -7.44
CA CYS A 80 -11.91 -0.65 -6.77
C CYS A 80 -13.04 -1.42 -7.51
N VAL A 81 -13.07 -1.35 -8.84
CA VAL A 81 -14.01 -2.10 -9.70
C VAL A 81 -13.74 -3.60 -9.66
N THR A 82 -14.74 -4.43 -10.02
CA THR A 82 -14.67 -5.90 -9.85
C THR A 82 -15.02 -6.71 -11.11
N ASP A 83 -15.19 -6.05 -12.25
CA ASP A 83 -15.77 -6.60 -13.47
C ASP A 83 -14.98 -6.26 -14.76
N GLU A 84 -13.70 -5.87 -14.60
CA GLU A 84 -12.76 -5.54 -15.70
C GLU A 84 -11.63 -6.56 -15.89
#